data_AF-A0A924YYG0-F1
#
_entry.id   AF-A0A924YYG0-F1
#
_cell.length_a   1.000
_cell.length_b   1.000
_cell.length_c   1.000
_cell.angle_alpha   90.00
_cell.angle_beta   90.00
_cell.angle_gamma   90.00
#
_symmetry.space_group_name_H-M   'P 1'
#
loop_
_entity.id
_entity.type
_entity.pdbx_description
1 polymer ?
#
loop_
_entity_poly.entity_id
_entity_poly.type
_entity_poly.pdbx_seq_one_letter_code
_entity_poly.pdbx_strand_id
1 'polypeptide(L)' 'ANPLEARGINTKWSVEFTFAQIHGFTNARDVLELVTRPLRRNNSLKDLGWDKLVKDAKV' A
#
# COMPACT_ATOMS: atom_id res chain seq x y z
N ALA A 1 2.56 -6.50 6.12
CA ALA A 1 1.56 -5.70 5.38
C ALA A 1 0.16 -5.98 5.91
N ASN A 2 -0.43 -7.16 5.70
CA ASN A 2 -1.84 -7.42 6.02
C ASN A 2 -2.28 -7.11 7.46
N PRO A 3 -1.52 -7.46 8.53
CA PRO A 3 -1.92 -7.07 9.88
C PRO A 3 -1.94 -5.56 10.12
N LEU A 4 -1.12 -4.79 9.39
CA LEU A 4 -1.10 -3.32 9.44
C LEU A 4 -2.25 -2.73 8.61
N GLU A 5 -2.49 -3.27 7.41
CA GLU A 5 -3.65 -2.90 6.57
C GLU A 5 -4.96 -3.10 7.32
N ALA A 6 -5.11 -4.22 8.03
CA ALA A 6 -6.31 -4.52 8.79
C ALA A 6 -6.54 -3.55 9.98
N ARG A 7 -5.50 -2.81 10.38
CA ARG A 7 -5.56 -1.72 11.38
C ARG A 7 -5.73 -0.33 10.75
N GLY A 8 -5.91 -0.24 9.43
CA GLY A 8 -6.02 1.03 8.70
C GLY A 8 -4.70 1.71 8.39
N ILE A 9 -3.57 1.02 8.54
CA ILE A 9 -2.25 1.54 8.19
C ILE A 9 -1.96 1.14 6.76
N ASN A 10 -1.80 2.14 5.88
CA ASN A 10 -1.43 1.91 4.49
C ASN A 10 0.01 1.40 4.37
N THR A 11 0.21 0.32 3.62
CA THR A 11 1.49 -0.36 3.48
C THR A 11 1.79 -0.72 2.03
N LYS A 12 3.08 -0.81 1.74
CA LYS A 12 3.61 -1.40 0.52
C LYS A 12 4.57 -2.51 0.90
N TRP A 13 4.39 -3.69 0.32
CA TRP A 13 5.36 -4.79 0.45
C TRP A 13 6.71 -4.30 -0.11
N SER A 14 7.77 -4.39 0.69
CA SER A 14 9.09 -3.84 0.36
C SER A 14 9.88 -4.70 -0.62
N VAL A 15 9.67 -6.02 -0.61
CA VAL A 15 10.40 -6.97 -1.48
C VAL A 15 10.14 -6.72 -2.98
N GLU A 16 9.07 -6.01 -3.38
CA GLU A 16 8.79 -5.74 -4.79
C GLU A 16 9.80 -4.75 -5.38
N PHE A 17 10.38 -3.90 -4.54
CA PHE A 17 11.46 -3.01 -4.94
C PHE A 17 12.74 -3.77 -5.28
N THR A 18 12.92 -5.01 -4.80
CA THR A 18 14.14 -5.78 -5.08
C THR A 18 14.12 -6.51 -6.41
N PHE A 19 12.94 -6.74 -6.99
CA PHE A 19 12.79 -7.46 -8.26
C PHE A 19 12.12 -6.65 -9.38
N ALA A 20 11.49 -5.52 -9.07
CA ALA A 20 10.94 -4.62 -10.08
C ALA A 20 12.07 -3.89 -10.83
N GLN A 21 11.87 -3.63 -12.12
CA GLN A 21 12.80 -2.81 -12.92
C GLN A 21 12.58 -1.32 -12.60
N ILE A 22 13.32 -0.82 -11.61
CA ILE A 22 13.13 0.53 -11.08
C ILE A 22 14.35 1.45 -11.17
N HIS A 23 15.47 0.94 -11.67
CA HIS A 23 16.71 1.70 -11.80
C HIS A 23 16.75 2.46 -13.13
N GLY A 24 17.48 3.58 -13.16
CA GLY A 24 17.62 4.44 -14.34
C GLY A 24 16.48 5.45 -14.50
N PHE A 25 16.75 6.54 -15.22
CA PHE A 25 15.80 7.64 -15.37
C PHE A 25 14.50 7.25 -16.09
N THR A 26 14.57 6.29 -17.01
CA THR A 26 13.40 5.79 -17.76
C THR A 26 12.35 5.15 -16.84
N ASN A 27 12.80 4.56 -15.72
CA ASN A 27 11.97 3.75 -14.83
C ASN A 27 11.56 4.52 -13.57
N ALA A 28 11.84 5.82 -13.49
CA ALA A 28 11.43 6.67 -12.36
C ALA A 28 9.90 6.65 -12.16
N ARG A 29 9.14 6.53 -13.25
CA ARG A 29 7.69 6.37 -13.21
C ARG A 29 7.26 5.07 -12.54
N ASP A 30 8.00 3.98 -12.73
CA ASP A 30 7.64 2.67 -12.20
C ASP A 30 7.83 2.60 -10.67
N VAL A 31 8.87 3.27 -10.14
CA VAL A 31 9.01 3.46 -8.68
C VAL A 31 7.79 4.19 -8.11
N LEU A 32 7.38 5.28 -8.75
CA LEU A 32 6.22 6.05 -8.31
C LEU A 32 4.93 5.22 -8.43
N GLU A 33 4.81 4.41 -9.46
CA GLU A 33 3.68 3.49 -9.62
C GLU A 33 3.62 2.52 -8.42
N LEU A 34 4.74 1.90 -8.04
CA LEU A 34 4.82 1.00 -6.90
C LEU A 34 4.42 1.66 -5.58
N VAL A 35 4.90 2.88 -5.33
CA VAL A 35 4.61 3.63 -4.09
C VAL A 35 3.15 4.09 -4.05
N THR A 36 2.62 4.55 -5.18
CA THR A 36 1.26 5.13 -5.24
C THR A 36 0.16 4.10 -5.47
N ARG A 37 0.49 2.87 -5.88
CA ARG A 37 -0.48 1.78 -6.07
C ARG A 37 -1.42 1.57 -4.86
N PRO A 38 -0.92 1.42 -3.62
CA PRO A 38 -1.80 1.27 -2.46
C PRO A 38 -2.60 2.57 -2.15
N LEU A 39 -2.04 3.76 -2.41
CA LEU A 39 -2.78 5.03 -2.26
C LEU A 39 -3.97 5.13 -3.22
N ARG A 40 -3.76 4.76 -4.50
CA ARG A 40 -4.83 4.73 -5.51
C ARG A 40 -5.91 3.72 -5.15
N ARG A 41 -5.52 2.52 -4.72
CA ARG A 41 -6.46 1.50 -4.23
C ARG A 41 -7.34 2.04 -3.11
N ASN A 42 -6.74 2.69 -2.11
CA ASN A 42 -7.49 3.20 -0.96
C ASN A 42 -8.44 4.33 -1.36
N ASN A 43 -8.04 5.22 -2.28
CA ASN A 43 -8.94 6.23 -2.84
C ASN A 43 -10.13 5.61 -3.58
N SER A 44 -9.90 4.54 -4.36
CA SER A 44 -10.97 3.84 -5.10
C SER A 44 -11.93 3.05 -4.20
N LEU A 45 -11.48 2.62 -3.01
CA LEU A 45 -12.26 1.77 -2.11
C LEU A 45 -12.82 2.52 -0.88
N LYS A 46 -12.56 3.83 -0.78
CA LYS A 46 -12.90 4.67 0.38
C LYS A 46 -14.37 4.56 0.79
N ASP A 47 -15.27 4.52 -0.18
CA ASP A 47 -16.72 4.52 0.07
C ASP A 47 -17.26 3.15 0.55
N LEU A 48 -16.44 2.09 0.53
CA LEU A 48 -16.82 0.77 1.05
C LEU A 48 -16.78 0.70 2.58
N GLY A 49 -16.10 1.65 3.24
CA GLY A 49 -16.00 1.70 4.71
C GLY A 49 -15.21 0.55 5.34
N TRP A 50 -14.32 -0.11 4.58
CA TRP A 50 -13.54 -1.28 5.00
C TRP A 50 -12.15 -0.95 5.54
N ASP A 51 -11.95 0.26 6.08
CA ASP A 51 -10.62 0.77 6.43
C ASP A 51 -10.03 0.11 7.68
N LYS A 52 -10.86 -0.39 8.60
CA LYS A 52 -10.41 -1.03 9.84
C LYS A 52 -11.18 -2.33 10.08
N LEU A 53 -10.46 -3.44 10.00
CA LEU A 53 -11.02 -4.80 10.04
C LEU A 53 -10.73 -5.52 11.37
N VAL A 54 -9.89 -4.94 12.23
CA VAL A 54 -9.55 -5.48 13.55
C VAL A 54 -10.16 -4.60 14.64
N LYS A 55 -10.75 -5.24 15.65
CA LYS A 55 -11.24 -4.56 16.86
C LYS A 55 -10.05 -3.99 17.64
N ASP A 56 -10.19 -2.78 18.16
CA ASP A 56 -9.19 -2.26 19.10
C ASP A 56 -9.10 -3.20 20.30
N ALA A 57 -7.86 -3.59 20.64
CA ALA A 57 -7.61 -4.31 21.86
C ALA A 57 -7.99 -3.39 23.01
N LYS A 58 -9.04 -3.74 23.77
CA LYS A 58 -9.34 -3.09 25.04
C LYS A 58 -8.16 -3.38 25.96
N VAL A 59 -7.35 -2.36 26.20
CA VAL A 59 -6.35 -2.33 27.28
C VAL A 59 -7.08 -1.99 28.57
#